data_AF-A3WU25-F1
#
_entry.id   AF-A3WU25-F1
#
_cell.length_a   1.000
_cell.length_b   1.000
_cell.length_c   1.000
_cell.angle_alpha   90.00
_cell.angle_beta   90.00
_cell.angle_gamma   90.00
#
_symmetry.space_group_name_H-M   'P 1'
#
loop_
_entity.id
_entity.type
_entity.pdbx_description
1 polymer ?
#
loop_
_entity_poly.entity_id
_entity_poly.type
_entity_poly.pdbx_seq_one_letter_code
_entity_poly.pdbx_strand_id
1 'polypeptide(L)'
;MWMARVLNGWIGKEGAAPNDTVSEAGLIALLIGYTIAEVERDLIIETLCACNGNRTRAAKTLAISVRTLRNKINEYEAKGFHIPTPVHSGSELVGWR
;
A
#
# COMPACT_ATOMS: atom_id res chain seq x y z
N MET A 1 12.24 -6.37 -3.85
CA MET A 1 12.25 -6.57 -5.32
C MET A 1 11.13 -7.51 -5.83
N TRP A 2 10.12 -7.87 -5.01
CA TRP A 2 8.83 -8.44 -5.45
C TRP A 2 7.93 -7.38 -6.11
N MET A 3 8.09 -6.12 -5.68
CA MET A 3 7.26 -4.98 -6.06
C MET A 3 7.38 -4.58 -7.54
N ALA A 4 8.57 -4.65 -8.12
CA ALA A 4 8.82 -4.28 -9.52
C ALA A 4 8.13 -5.20 -10.54
N ARG A 5 7.61 -6.36 -10.10
CA ARG A 5 6.99 -7.36 -10.98
C ARG A 5 5.46 -7.36 -10.90
N VAL A 6 4.88 -6.86 -9.80
CA VAL A 6 3.42 -6.75 -9.61
C VAL A 6 2.89 -5.35 -10.02
N LEU A 7 3.72 -4.30 -9.92
CA LEU A 7 3.28 -2.91 -10.12
C LEU A 7 3.22 -2.42 -11.58
N ASN A 8 3.57 -3.21 -12.59
CA ASN A 8 3.49 -2.80 -14.01
C ASN A 8 2.04 -2.55 -14.51
N GLY A 9 1.02 -2.75 -13.67
CA GLY A 9 -0.39 -2.59 -14.04
C GLY A 9 -1.19 -1.51 -13.30
N TRP A 10 -0.61 -0.75 -12.34
CA TRP A 10 -1.44 0.05 -11.42
C TRP A 10 -1.16 1.56 -11.34
N ILE A 11 -0.35 2.12 -12.25
CA ILE A 11 -0.25 3.57 -12.45
C ILE A 11 -0.56 3.90 -13.91
N GLY A 12 -1.80 4.31 -14.15
CA GLY A 12 -2.27 5.09 -15.29
C GLY A 12 -1.71 4.74 -16.67
N LYS A 13 -2.41 3.88 -17.41
CA LYS A 13 -2.47 3.99 -18.89
C LYS A 13 -3.92 3.92 -19.37
N GLU A 14 -4.48 5.11 -19.54
CA GLU A 14 -5.54 5.33 -20.51
C GLU A 14 -4.93 5.07 -21.90
N GLY A 15 -5.30 3.96 -22.55
CA GLY A 15 -4.99 3.72 -23.96
C GLY A 15 -4.03 2.58 -24.35
N ALA A 16 -3.97 1.46 -23.61
CA ALA A 16 -3.31 0.24 -24.12
C ALA A 16 -4.25 -0.98 -24.05
N ALA A 17 -4.24 -1.79 -25.11
CA ALA A 17 -5.16 -2.89 -25.41
C ALA A 17 -5.27 -3.96 -24.30
N PRO A 18 -6.42 -4.66 -24.17
CA PRO A 18 -6.79 -5.44 -22.99
C PRO A 18 -6.18 -6.85 -22.88
N ASN A 19 -5.00 -7.14 -23.47
CA ASN A 19 -4.49 -8.52 -23.53
C ASN A 19 -3.09 -8.79 -22.96
N ASP A 20 -2.51 -7.89 -22.16
CA ASP A 20 -1.44 -8.29 -21.24
C ASP A 20 -2.07 -8.77 -19.93
N THR A 21 -2.84 -9.87 -20.03
CA THR A 21 -3.47 -10.51 -18.87
C THR A 21 -2.39 -11.24 -18.07
N VAL A 22 -1.84 -10.58 -17.05
CA VAL A 22 -1.17 -11.30 -15.97
C VAL A 22 -2.17 -12.28 -15.36
N SER A 23 -2.01 -13.57 -15.65
CA SER A 23 -2.88 -14.61 -15.10
C SER A 23 -2.86 -14.58 -13.57
N GLU A 24 -4.01 -14.74 -12.94
CA GLU A 24 -4.14 -14.78 -11.47
C GLU A 24 -3.20 -15.81 -10.84
N ALA A 25 -3.09 -16.99 -11.46
CA ALA A 25 -2.13 -18.03 -11.06
C ALA A 25 -0.67 -17.55 -11.12
N GLY A 26 -0.33 -16.72 -12.11
CA GLY A 26 0.99 -16.13 -12.26
C GLY A 26 1.30 -15.11 -11.16
N LEU A 27 0.32 -14.32 -10.75
CA LEU A 27 0.45 -13.39 -9.62
C LEU A 27 0.66 -14.14 -8.31
N ILE A 28 -0.14 -15.19 -8.06
CA ILE A 28 -0.03 -16.03 -6.86
C ILE A 28 1.34 -16.73 -6.80
N ALA A 29 1.85 -17.22 -7.94
CA ALA A 29 3.16 -17.86 -8.00
C ALA A 29 4.31 -16.94 -7.55
N LEU A 30 4.18 -15.61 -7.71
CA LEU A 30 5.19 -14.64 -7.26
C LEU A 30 5.23 -14.46 -5.74
N LEU A 31 4.20 -14.89 -5.02
CA LEU A 31 4.15 -14.82 -3.55
C LEU A 31 4.76 -16.06 -2.88
N ILE A 32 5.06 -17.13 -3.65
CA ILE A 32 5.66 -18.35 -3.11
C ILE A 32 7.06 -18.04 -2.56
N GLY A 33 7.30 -18.48 -1.31
CA GLY A 33 8.57 -18.25 -0.61
C GLY A 33 8.57 -17.02 0.31
N TYR A 34 7.52 -16.20 0.27
CA TYR A 34 7.30 -15.12 1.23
C TYR A 34 6.45 -15.59 2.42
N THR A 35 6.74 -15.04 3.59
CA THR A 35 5.87 -15.22 4.75
C THR A 35 4.60 -14.36 4.62
N ILE A 36 3.52 -14.80 5.26
CA ILE A 36 2.27 -14.02 5.32
C ILE A 36 2.54 -12.62 5.89
N ALA A 37 3.43 -12.51 6.88
CA ALA A 37 3.75 -11.23 7.52
C ALA A 37 4.51 -10.26 6.61
N GLU A 38 5.27 -10.74 5.62
CA GLU A 38 5.93 -9.89 4.62
C GLU A 38 4.92 -9.43 3.57
N VAL A 39 4.12 -10.36 3.04
CA VAL A 39 3.07 -10.05 2.06
C VAL A 39 2.07 -9.06 2.63
N GLU A 40 1.58 -9.29 3.84
CA GLU A 40 0.63 -8.41 4.53
C GLU A 40 1.21 -7.00 4.71
N ARG A 41 2.48 -6.90 5.12
CA ARG A 41 3.16 -5.62 5.35
C ARG A 41 3.26 -4.81 4.07
N ASP A 42 3.81 -5.42 3.01
CA ASP A 42 4.03 -4.74 1.74
C ASP A 42 2.68 -4.33 1.12
N LEU A 43 1.66 -5.21 1.22
CA LEU A 43 0.29 -4.89 0.78
C LEU A 43 -0.31 -3.70 1.55
N ILE A 44 -0.15 -3.66 2.87
CA ILE A 44 -0.64 -2.55 3.71
C ILE A 44 0.07 -1.23 3.36
N ILE A 45 1.40 -1.25 3.22
CA ILE A 45 2.20 -0.05 2.94
C ILE A 45 1.83 0.53 1.57
N GLU A 46 1.71 -0.30 0.54
CA GLU A 46 1.32 0.18 -0.79
C GLU A 46 -0.11 0.68 -0.84
N THR A 47 -1.03 0.02 -0.13
CA THR A 47 -2.40 0.53 -0.04
C THR A 47 -2.43 1.90 0.63
N LEU A 48 -1.56 2.13 1.64
CA LEU A 48 -1.39 3.45 2.24
C LEU A 48 -0.80 4.46 1.24
N CYS A 49 0.24 4.11 0.48
CA CYS A 49 0.79 4.96 -0.58
C CYS A 49 -0.30 5.41 -1.57
N ALA A 50 -1.08 4.46 -2.07
CA ALA A 50 -2.15 4.72 -3.03
C ALA A 50 -3.33 5.50 -2.43
N CYS A 51 -3.49 5.46 -1.12
CA CYS A 51 -4.44 6.28 -0.38
C CYS A 51 -3.82 7.59 0.13
N ASN A 52 -2.62 7.97 -0.31
CA ASN A 52 -1.89 9.16 0.14
C ASN A 52 -1.73 9.23 1.67
N GLY A 53 -1.48 8.08 2.30
CA GLY A 53 -1.37 7.94 3.76
C GLY A 53 -2.72 7.94 4.50
N ASN A 54 -3.86 8.05 3.81
CA ASN A 54 -5.18 8.06 4.44
C ASN A 54 -5.57 6.66 4.96
N ARG A 55 -5.41 6.48 6.27
CA ARG A 55 -5.65 5.22 7.00
C ARG A 55 -7.10 4.74 6.88
N THR A 56 -8.09 5.63 6.92
CA THR A 56 -9.51 5.24 6.81
C THR A 56 -9.83 4.70 5.42
N ARG A 57 -9.32 5.34 4.36
CA ARG A 57 -9.47 4.84 2.99
C ARG A 57 -8.74 3.51 2.78
N ALA A 58 -7.50 3.40 3.26
CA ALA A 58 -6.73 2.16 3.13
C ALA A 58 -7.40 0.97 3.85
N ALA A 59 -7.93 1.19 5.06
CA ALA A 59 -8.64 0.15 5.81
C ALA A 59 -9.89 -0.34 5.06
N LYS A 60 -10.62 0.60 4.42
CA LYS A 60 -11.79 0.28 3.58
C LYS A 60 -11.38 -0.56 2.36
N THR A 61 -10.28 -0.21 1.69
CA THR A 61 -9.76 -0.97 0.54
C THR A 61 -9.33 -2.38 0.92
N LEU A 62 -8.68 -2.54 2.07
CA LEU A 62 -8.23 -3.85 2.59
C LEU A 62 -9.34 -4.66 3.26
N ALA A 63 -10.55 -4.11 3.38
CA ALA A 63 -11.68 -4.72 4.08
C ALA A 63 -11.37 -5.15 5.54
N ILE A 64 -10.56 -4.34 6.26
CA ILE A 64 -10.28 -4.53 7.68
C ILE A 64 -10.75 -3.32 8.50
N SER A 65 -10.89 -3.49 9.81
CA SER A 65 -11.20 -2.36 10.69
C SER A 65 -10.05 -1.34 10.70
N VAL A 66 -10.38 -0.05 10.83
CA VAL A 66 -9.38 1.02 11.01
C VAL A 66 -8.50 0.76 12.24
N ARG A 67 -9.05 0.12 13.28
CA ARG A 67 -8.30 -0.29 14.47
C ARG A 67 -7.23 -1.33 14.13
N THR A 68 -7.60 -2.36 13.37
CA THR A 68 -6.67 -3.40 12.91
C THR A 68 -5.55 -2.78 12.08
N LEU A 69 -5.90 -1.92 11.12
CA LEU A 69 -4.90 -1.23 10.30
C LEU A 69 -3.94 -0.38 11.16
N ARG A 70 -4.47 0.40 12.11
CA ARG A 70 -3.62 1.20 13.01
C ARG A 70 -2.70 0.32 13.86
N ASN A 71 -3.18 -0.82 14.35
CA ASN A 71 -2.35 -1.75 15.11
C ASN A 71 -1.19 -2.29 14.25
N LYS A 72 -1.46 -2.64 12.99
CA LYS A 72 -0.43 -3.10 12.05
C LYS A 72 0.58 -2.01 11.72
N ILE A 73 0.12 -0.77 11.48
CA ILE A 73 1.00 0.39 11.27
C ILE A 73 1.96 0.56 12.45
N ASN A 74 1.44 0.57 13.68
CA ASN A 74 2.26 0.73 14.88
C ASN A 74 3.29 -0.41 15.03
N GLU A 75 2.90 -1.65 14.72
CA GLU A 75 3.80 -2.80 14.74
C GLU A 75 4.95 -2.63 13.73
N TYR A 76 4.64 -2.16 12.53
CA TYR A 76 5.64 -1.96 11.48
C TYR A 76 6.55 -0.77 11.76
N GLU A 77 6.02 0.35 12.29
CA GLU A 77 6.83 1.48 12.76
C GLU A 77 7.80 1.03 13.87
N ALA A 78 7.33 0.23 14.84
CA ALA A 78 8.17 -0.31 15.91
C ALA A 78 9.28 -1.25 15.39
N LYS A 79 9.07 -1.88 14.24
CA LYS A 79 10.07 -2.70 13.54
C LYS A 79 10.97 -1.88 12.59
N GLY A 80 10.78 -0.56 12.52
CA GLY A 80 11.60 0.36 11.72
C GLY A 80 11.18 0.48 10.26
N PHE A 81 9.98 0.02 9.88
CA PHE A 81 9.49 0.20 8.51
C PHE A 81 8.98 1.62 8.29
N HIS A 82 9.25 2.16 7.11
CA HIS A 82 8.73 3.46 6.69
C HIS A 82 7.25 3.35 6.32
N ILE A 83 6.40 4.10 7.03
CA ILE A 83 4.96 4.13 6.77
C ILE A 83 4.59 5.47 6.11
N PRO A 84 3.84 5.47 4.99
CA PRO A 84 3.36 6.69 4.37
C PRO A 84 2.46 7.49 5.33
N THR A 85 2.86 8.73 5.61
CA THR A 85 2.06 9.65 6.41
C THR A 85 1.02 10.36 5.53
N PRO A 86 -0.12 10.77 6.10
CA PRO A 86 -1.09 11.58 5.37
C PRO A 86 -0.43 12.89 4.92
N VAL A 87 -0.47 13.17 3.62
CA VAL A 87 -0.06 14.48 3.12
C VAL A 87 -1.07 15.53 3.60
N HIS A 88 -0.71 16.27 4.64
CA HIS A 88 -1.48 17.44 5.06
C HIS A 88 -1.07 18.60 4.16
N SER A 89 -1.95 18.97 3.21
CA SER A 89 -1.78 20.10 2.30
C SER A 89 -1.80 21.49 3.00
N GLY A 90 -1.29 21.63 4.23
CA GLY A 90 -1.48 22.85 5.00
C GLY A 90 -0.60 23.03 6.24
N SER A 91 0.67 22.60 6.22
CA SER A 91 1.61 22.88 7.32
C SER A 91 2.81 23.72 6.90
N GLU A 92 2.63 24.71 6.01
CA GLU A 92 3.70 25.66 5.69
C GLU A 92 3.48 27.09 6.19
N LEU A 93 2.28 27.55 6.58
CA LEU A 93 2.13 28.94 7.03
C LEU A 93 1.09 29.13 8.14
N VAL A 94 1.45 28.79 9.38
CA VAL A 94 1.00 29.55 10.56
C VAL A 94 2.15 29.62 11.56
N GLY A 95 3.08 30.52 11.24
CA GLY A 95 3.88 31.15 12.28
C GLY A 95 2.94 31.84 13.27
N TRP A 96 3.10 31.46 14.53
CA TRP A 96 2.72 32.19 15.74
C TRP A 96 2.13 33.58 15.50
N ARG A 97 0.83 33.71 15.74
CA ARG A 97 0.19 34.99 16.09
C ARG A 97 -0.82 34.77 17.20
#